data_AF-A0A2M7N6X3-F1
#
_entry.id   AF-A0A2M7N6X3-F1
#
_cell.length_a   1.000
_cell.length_b   1.000
_cell.length_c   1.000
_cell.angle_alpha   90.00
_cell.angle_beta   90.00
_cell.angle_gamma   90.00
#
_symmetry.space_group_name_H-M   'P 1'
#
loop_
_entity.id
_entity.type
_entity.pdbx_description
1 polymer ?
#
loop_
_entity_poly.entity_id
_entity_poly.type
_entity_poly.pdbx_seq_one_letter_code
_entity_poly.pdbx_strand_id
1 'polypeptide(L)'
;WQHVLEPLSGYLKLAQKLYEEGAAYAEGWNFGPNDEDAKPVQWIVEQLTQSWGEGASWLLDGGEHPHEAHYLKLDCSKAKGRLDWHPRWHLDEALKRIVDWQKQYLYGRDMRAVTIEQIDLYLKTA
;
A
#
# COMPACT_ATOMS: atom_id res chain seq x y z
N TRP A 1 5.20 -4.15 -1.97
CA TRP A 1 4.07 -4.02 -1.02
C TRP A 1 3.38 -2.69 -1.27
N GLN A 2 2.07 -2.59 -1.01
CA GLN A 2 1.31 -1.35 -1.18
C GLN A 2 0.23 -1.24 -0.11
N HIS A 3 -0.12 -0.01 0.29
CA HIS A 3 -1.23 0.21 1.21
C HIS A 3 -2.56 -0.16 0.55
N VAL A 4 -3.57 -0.59 1.32
CA VAL A 4 -4.87 -1.03 0.76
C VAL A 4 -5.58 0.06 -0.04
N LEU A 5 -5.38 1.33 0.34
CA LEU A 5 -5.99 2.48 -0.34
C LEU A 5 -5.39 2.74 -1.74
N GLU A 6 -4.20 2.22 -2.03
CA GLU A 6 -3.55 2.37 -3.34
C GLU A 6 -4.35 1.71 -4.48
N PRO A 7 -4.58 0.39 -4.48
CA PRO A 7 -5.37 -0.23 -5.54
C PRO A 7 -6.83 0.23 -5.50
N LEU A 8 -7.40 0.52 -4.32
CA LEU A 8 -8.79 1.00 -4.21
C LEU A 8 -9.00 2.35 -4.90
N SER A 9 -8.03 3.27 -4.83
CA SER A 9 -8.11 4.53 -5.56
C SER A 9 -8.08 4.31 -7.07
N GLY A 10 -7.31 3.32 -7.53
CA GLY A 10 -7.27 2.86 -8.91
C GLY A 10 -8.60 2.26 -9.37
N TYR A 11 -9.22 1.43 -8.53
CA TYR A 11 -10.53 0.84 -8.81
C TYR A 11 -11.62 1.90 -8.93
N LEU A 12 -11.64 2.89 -8.02
CA LEU A 12 -12.60 3.99 -8.07
C LEU A 12 -12.40 4.86 -9.32
N LYS A 13 -11.15 5.15 -9.69
CA LYS A 13 -10.83 5.88 -10.92
C LYS A 13 -11.29 5.12 -12.16
N LEU A 14 -11.04 3.80 -12.21
CA LEU A 14 -11.49 2.95 -13.30
C LEU A 14 -13.03 2.87 -13.35
N ALA A 15 -13.70 2.75 -12.20
CA ALA A 15 -15.16 2.72 -12.14
C ALA A 15 -15.77 4.03 -12.66
N GLN A 16 -15.20 5.19 -12.30
CA GLN A 16 -15.61 6.47 -12.85
C GLN A 16 -15.45 6.50 -14.38
N LYS A 17 -14.29 6.09 -14.90
CA LYS A 17 -14.02 6.07 -16.34
C LYS A 17 -14.89 5.11 -17.12
N LEU A 18 -15.18 3.94 -16.57
CA LEU A 18 -16.14 2.99 -17.13
C LEU A 18 -17.56 3.56 -17.16
N TYR A 19 -17.94 4.34 -16.14
CA TYR A 19 -19.26 4.96 -16.08
C TYR A 19 -19.40 6.12 -17.10
N GLU A 20 -18.39 6.97 -17.19
CA GLU A 20 -18.42 8.19 -18.02
C GLU A 20 -18.09 7.91 -19.50
N GLU A 21 -17.17 6.98 -19.77
CA GLU A 21 -16.59 6.74 -21.11
C GLU A 21 -16.78 5.29 -21.61
N GLY A 22 -17.37 4.42 -20.79
CA GLY A 22 -17.85 3.11 -21.21
C GLY A 22 -16.77 2.16 -21.70
N ALA A 23 -17.02 1.55 -22.87
CA ALA A 23 -16.21 0.47 -23.44
C ALA A 23 -14.74 0.83 -23.69
N ALA A 24 -14.41 2.14 -23.77
CA ALA A 24 -13.04 2.60 -23.93
C ALA A 24 -12.10 2.12 -22.81
N TYR A 25 -12.65 1.82 -21.62
CA TYR A 25 -11.90 1.37 -20.44
C TYR A 25 -12.22 -0.09 -20.02
N ALA A 26 -13.05 -0.81 -20.79
CA ALA A 26 -13.52 -2.17 -20.50
C ALA A 26 -12.48 -3.25 -20.83
N GLU A 27 -11.39 -3.27 -20.08
CA GLU A 27 -10.22 -4.13 -20.29
C GLU A 27 -9.52 -4.48 -18.97
N GLY A 28 -8.43 -5.25 -19.02
CA GLY A 28 -7.63 -5.58 -17.82
C GLY A 28 -6.72 -4.42 -17.39
N TRP A 29 -6.56 -4.23 -16.07
CA TRP A 29 -5.76 -3.17 -15.46
C TRP A 29 -4.92 -3.69 -14.30
N ASN A 30 -3.67 -3.25 -14.22
CA ASN A 30 -2.76 -3.53 -13.11
C ASN A 30 -2.65 -2.28 -12.21
N PHE A 31 -2.71 -2.49 -10.90
CA PHE A 31 -2.51 -1.47 -9.88
C PHE A 31 -1.50 -1.99 -8.86
N GLY A 32 -0.39 -1.28 -8.74
CA GLY A 32 0.77 -1.71 -7.98
C GLY A 32 1.67 -0.54 -7.57
N PRO A 33 2.58 -0.77 -6.62
CA PRO A 33 3.53 0.25 -6.16
C PRO A 33 4.53 0.62 -7.26
N ASN A 34 5.30 1.68 -7.04
CA ASN A 34 6.45 1.98 -7.89
C ASN A 34 7.55 0.91 -7.71
N ASP A 35 8.35 0.68 -8.76
CA ASP A 35 9.45 -0.30 -8.73
C ASP A 35 10.47 0.01 -7.62
N GLU A 36 10.68 1.28 -7.29
CA GLU A 36 11.59 1.75 -6.23
C GLU A 36 11.10 1.40 -4.80
N ASP A 37 9.81 1.12 -4.64
CA ASP A 37 9.19 0.73 -3.36
C ASP A 37 9.23 -0.79 -3.11
N ALA A 38 9.84 -1.56 -4.02
CA ALA A 38 10.13 -2.97 -3.76
C ALA A 38 11.24 -3.08 -2.68
N LYS A 39 10.85 -3.52 -1.48
CA LYS A 39 11.75 -3.71 -0.33
C LYS A 39 11.74 -5.16 0.16
N PRO A 40 12.87 -5.69 0.65
CA PRO A 40 12.94 -7.02 1.24
C PRO A 40 12.16 -7.09 2.57
N VAL A 41 11.75 -8.29 2.96
CA VAL A 41 11.01 -8.54 4.22
C VAL A 41 11.79 -8.04 5.45
N GLN A 42 13.11 -8.22 5.46
CA GLN A 42 13.98 -7.71 6.52
C GLN A 42 13.80 -6.19 6.71
N TRP A 43 13.86 -5.42 5.62
CA TRP A 43 13.66 -3.97 5.70
C TRP A 43 12.28 -3.62 6.25
N ILE A 44 11.25 -4.38 5.90
CA ILE A 44 9.88 -4.13 6.38
C ILE A 44 9.79 -4.37 7.89
N VAL A 45 10.34 -5.48 8.41
CA VAL A 45 10.28 -5.78 9.85
C VAL A 45 11.14 -4.81 10.67
N GLU A 46 12.27 -4.36 10.13
CA GLU A 46 13.08 -3.28 10.72
C GLU A 46 12.28 -1.98 10.84
N GLN A 47 11.61 -1.54 9.77
CA GLN A 47 10.80 -0.32 9.79
C GLN A 47 9.59 -0.43 10.73
N LEU A 48 8.92 -1.58 10.75
CA LEU A 48 7.79 -1.83 11.66
C LEU A 48 8.22 -1.83 13.11
N THR A 49 9.33 -2.50 13.46
CA THR A 49 9.83 -2.54 14.84
C THR A 49 10.31 -1.16 15.29
N GLN A 50 11.01 -0.41 14.43
CA GLN A 50 11.40 0.97 14.73
C GLN A 50 10.20 1.90 14.95
N SER A 51 9.16 1.80 14.10
CA SER A 51 7.96 2.63 14.21
C SER A 51 7.07 2.22 15.40
N TRP A 52 7.05 0.92 15.73
CA TRP A 52 6.35 0.43 16.92
C TRP A 52 6.99 0.97 18.20
N GLY A 53 8.31 0.94 18.29
CA GLY A 53 9.07 1.42 19.43
C GLY A 53 9.25 0.34 20.51
N GLU A 54 9.15 0.74 21.78
CA GLU A 54 9.47 -0.11 22.92
C GLU A 54 8.68 -1.44 22.90
N GLY A 55 9.38 -2.54 23.13
CA GLY A 55 8.81 -3.89 23.17
C GLY A 55 8.67 -4.59 21.81
N ALA A 56 9.03 -3.96 20.69
CA ALA A 56 9.10 -4.64 19.40
C ALA A 56 10.53 -5.04 19.04
N SER A 57 10.71 -6.31 18.67
CA SER A 57 11.97 -6.85 18.18
C SER A 57 11.72 -8.00 17.22
N TRP A 58 12.74 -8.34 16.43
CA TRP A 58 12.70 -9.48 15.51
C TRP A 58 14.02 -10.25 15.55
N LEU A 59 13.98 -11.48 15.07
CA LEU A 59 15.09 -12.44 15.04
C LEU A 59 15.01 -13.17 13.69
N LEU A 60 16.16 -13.41 13.05
CA LEU A 60 16.24 -14.33 11.92
C LEU A 60 16.11 -15.76 12.44
N ASP A 61 15.19 -16.54 11.86
CA ASP A 61 15.14 -17.97 12.07
C ASP A 61 16.36 -18.66 11.44
N GLY A 62 16.87 -19.73 12.06
CA GLY A 62 18.11 -20.41 11.68
C GLY A 62 18.00 -21.35 10.47
N GLY A 63 16.87 -21.39 9.79
CA GLY A 63 16.62 -22.23 8.61
C GLY A 63 17.30 -21.73 7.33
N GLU A 64 17.26 -22.55 6.28
CA GLU A 64 17.62 -22.09 4.93
C GLU A 64 16.54 -21.16 4.38
N HIS A 65 16.93 -19.93 4.06
CA HIS A 65 16.08 -18.94 3.39
C HIS A 65 16.54 -18.80 1.93
N PRO A 66 16.05 -19.64 1.01
CA PRO A 66 16.51 -19.62 -0.37
C PRO A 66 16.20 -18.26 -1.01
N HIS A 67 17.11 -17.75 -1.83
CA HIS A 67 16.85 -16.58 -2.64
C HIS A 67 15.68 -16.87 -3.58
N GLU A 68 14.55 -16.19 -3.39
CA GLU A 68 13.43 -16.25 -4.33
C GLU A 68 13.92 -15.75 -5.70
N ALA A 69 13.90 -16.65 -6.67
CA ALA A 69 14.65 -16.47 -7.91
C ALA A 69 14.20 -15.24 -8.70
N HIS A 70 12.92 -14.85 -8.68
CA HIS A 70 12.41 -13.61 -9.29
C HIS A 70 11.19 -13.07 -8.52
N TYR A 71 11.24 -11.80 -8.10
CA TYR A 71 10.09 -11.10 -7.52
C TYR A 71 9.04 -10.80 -8.61
N LEU A 72 7.82 -11.31 -8.43
CA LEU A 72 6.71 -11.02 -9.35
C LEU A 72 6.30 -9.54 -9.20
N LYS A 73 6.44 -8.77 -10.27
CA LYS A 73 5.99 -7.38 -10.33
C LYS A 73 4.97 -7.16 -11.45
N LEU A 74 4.07 -6.21 -11.23
CA LEU A 74 3.09 -5.79 -12.24
C LEU A 74 3.59 -4.52 -12.93
N ASP A 75 3.63 -4.52 -14.26
CA ASP A 75 3.76 -3.29 -15.02
C ASP A 75 2.43 -2.52 -14.95
N CYS A 76 2.48 -1.35 -14.31
CA CYS A 76 1.34 -0.46 -14.09
C CYS A 76 1.35 0.76 -15.03
N SER A 77 2.21 0.77 -16.06
CA SER A 77 2.36 1.89 -17.01
C SER A 77 1.06 2.25 -17.70
N LYS A 78 0.19 1.26 -17.97
CA LYS A 78 -1.14 1.48 -18.54
C LYS A 78 -2.06 2.30 -17.63
N ALA A 79 -2.10 1.99 -16.34
CA ALA A 79 -2.91 2.73 -15.38
C ALA A 79 -2.41 4.18 -15.23
N LYS A 80 -1.08 4.37 -15.16
CA LYS A 80 -0.46 5.69 -15.15
C LYS A 80 -0.80 6.51 -16.40
N GLY A 81 -0.61 5.94 -17.59
CA GLY A 81 -0.79 6.66 -18.85
C GLY A 81 -2.25 6.93 -19.24
N ARG A 82 -3.19 6.04 -18.91
CA ARG A 82 -4.58 6.13 -19.38
C ARG A 82 -5.60 6.54 -18.31
N LEU A 83 -5.32 6.26 -17.03
CA LEU A 83 -6.18 6.65 -15.92
C LEU A 83 -5.60 7.84 -15.14
N ASP A 84 -4.37 8.26 -15.42
CA ASP A 84 -3.61 9.21 -14.60
C ASP A 84 -3.54 8.73 -13.13
N TRP A 85 -3.51 7.40 -12.94
CA TRP A 85 -3.43 6.80 -11.62
C TRP A 85 -1.98 6.62 -11.19
N HIS A 86 -1.66 7.13 -10.01
CA HIS A 86 -0.34 7.04 -9.40
C HIS A 86 -0.48 6.63 -7.93
N PRO A 87 0.39 5.73 -7.41
CA PRO A 87 0.43 5.45 -5.98
C PRO A 87 0.85 6.70 -5.21
N ARG A 88 0.28 6.90 -4.01
CA ARG A 88 0.45 8.15 -3.24
C ARG A 88 1.38 8.02 -2.04
N TRP A 89 1.40 6.86 -1.40
CA TRP A 89 2.24 6.56 -0.25
C TRP A 89 3.34 5.60 -0.66
N HIS A 90 4.58 6.06 -0.47
CA HIS A 90 5.74 5.18 -0.45
C HIS A 90 5.60 4.16 0.67
N LEU A 91 6.35 3.06 0.54
CA LEU A 91 6.22 1.94 1.47
C LEU A 91 6.51 2.33 2.93
N ASP A 92 7.46 3.23 3.18
CA ASP A 92 7.78 3.69 4.54
C ASP A 92 6.59 4.42 5.18
N GLU A 93 5.89 5.26 4.41
CA GLU A 93 4.69 5.96 4.86
C GLU A 93 3.55 4.98 5.11
N ALA A 94 3.32 4.04 4.19
CA ALA A 94 2.32 2.99 4.37
C ALA A 94 2.54 2.19 5.68
N LEU A 95 3.80 1.83 6.00
CA LEU A 95 4.12 1.12 7.23
C LEU A 95 3.85 1.96 8.48
N LYS A 96 4.18 3.26 8.47
CA LYS A 96 3.83 4.18 9.57
C LYS A 96 2.31 4.23 9.79
N ARG A 97 1.53 4.35 8.71
CA ARG A 97 0.06 4.37 8.78
C ARG A 97 -0.53 3.07 9.31
N ILE A 98 0.08 1.93 9.01
CA ILE A 98 -0.29 0.62 9.58
C ILE A 98 -0.04 0.60 11.10
N VAL A 99 1.15 1.02 11.53
CA VAL A 99 1.51 1.05 12.96
C VAL A 99 0.60 1.99 13.74
N ASP A 100 0.36 3.18 13.23
CA ASP A 100 -0.53 4.17 13.84
C ASP A 100 -1.95 3.61 13.99
N TRP A 101 -2.52 3.05 12.92
CA TRP A 101 -3.86 2.46 12.94
C TRP A 101 -3.97 1.33 13.97
N GLN A 102 -2.98 0.44 14.03
CA GLN A 102 -2.96 -0.67 14.99
C GLN A 102 -2.85 -0.18 16.44
N LYS A 103 -2.04 0.85 16.70
CA LYS A 103 -1.95 1.47 18.03
C LYS A 103 -3.27 2.09 18.45
N GLN A 104 -3.97 2.82 17.57
CA GLN A 104 -5.30 3.36 17.89
C GLN A 104 -6.30 2.26 18.25
N TYR A 105 -6.25 1.12 17.54
CA TYR A 105 -7.07 -0.04 17.86
C TYR A 105 -6.76 -0.59 19.26
N LEU A 106 -5.49 -0.79 19.59
CA LEU A 106 -5.09 -1.27 20.92
C LEU A 106 -5.46 -0.31 22.06
N TYR A 107 -5.52 0.99 21.78
CA TYR A 107 -5.99 2.01 22.73
C TYR A 107 -7.52 2.10 22.84
N GLY A 108 -8.27 1.23 22.16
CA GLY A 108 -9.74 1.20 22.25
C GLY A 108 -10.43 2.41 21.62
N ARG A 109 -9.82 3.02 20.60
CA ARG A 109 -10.40 4.14 19.86
C ARG A 109 -11.57 3.70 18.99
N ASP A 110 -12.39 4.66 18.58
CA ASP A 110 -13.39 4.43 17.53
C ASP A 110 -12.68 4.22 16.19
N MET A 111 -12.52 2.95 15.81
CA MET A 111 -11.82 2.59 14.58
C MET A 111 -12.58 2.97 13.32
N ARG A 112 -13.89 3.23 13.39
CA ARG A 112 -14.61 3.78 12.25
C ARG A 112 -14.13 5.21 11.98
N ALA A 113 -14.08 6.05 13.02
CA ALA A 113 -13.57 7.42 12.91
C ALA A 113 -12.12 7.43 12.42
N VAL A 114 -11.24 6.64 13.04
CA VAL A 114 -9.81 6.54 12.65
C VAL A 114 -9.64 6.09 11.19
N THR A 115 -10.44 5.13 10.74
CA THR A 115 -10.36 4.64 9.36
C THR A 115 -10.85 5.69 8.36
N ILE A 116 -11.91 6.44 8.69
CA ILE A 116 -12.37 7.56 7.85
C ILE A 116 -11.30 8.65 7.77
N GLU A 117 -10.67 9.01 8.89
CA GLU A 117 -9.56 9.97 8.91
C GLU A 117 -8.38 9.52 8.05
N GLN A 118 -8.05 8.22 8.05
CA GLN A 118 -6.99 7.66 7.20
C GLN A 118 -7.34 7.74 5.70
N ILE A 119 -8.61 7.53 5.34
CA ILE A 119 -9.10 7.73 3.97
C ILE A 119 -8.96 9.19 3.57
N ASP A 120 -9.40 10.12 4.42
CA ASP A 120 -9.29 11.57 4.16
C ASP A 120 -7.84 12.02 4.00
N LEU A 121 -6.94 11.47 4.81
CA LEU A 121 -5.51 11.73 4.71
C LEU A 121 -4.93 11.24 3.38
N TYR A 122 -5.29 10.03 2.95
CA TYR A 122 -4.86 9.49 1.66
C TYR A 122 -5.37 10.37 0.50
N LEU A 123 -6.60 10.85 0.57
CA LEU A 123 -7.19 11.73 -0.44
C LEU A 123 -6.48 13.10 -0.53
N LYS A 124 -5.96 13.61 0.58
CA LYS A 124 -5.21 14.88 0.67
C LYS A 124 -3.72 14.77 0.33
N THR A 125 -3.19 13.55 0.27
CA THR A 125 -1.80 13.33 -0.13
C THR A 125 -1.67 13.67 -1.62
N ALA A 126 -0.75 14.59 -1.93
CA ALA A 126 -0.48 15.06 -3.29
C ALA A 126 0.22 14.00 -4.13
#